data_AF-A0A015IEH7-F1
#
_entry.id   AF-A0A015IEH7-F1
#
_cell.length_a   1.000
_cell.length_b   1.000
_cell.length_c   1.000
_cell.angle_alpha   90.00
_cell.angle_beta   90.00
_cell.angle_gamma   90.00
#
_symmetry.space_group_name_H-M   'P 1'
#
loop_
_entity.id
_entity.type
_entity.pdbx_description
1 polymer ?
#
loop_
_entity_poly.entity_id
_entity_poly.type
_entity_poly.pdbx_seq_one_letter_code
_entity_poly.pdbx_strand_id
1 'polypeptide(L)'
;MREITLAIQYMPYPHTGDAIQKTLEKVIYEWELQDKVFFCMTGNAANMKKCFNQITLLRRLSCTAHTIQLVVGKGLLIAEVLIACAKRLINFFTSPKQNKRLLDAQIKNSEENPEEENDLHAVFYRAITDIETRWSSTFIAWERLIILKPYIDIVITSLDASKDRNAKDDAKRLKKINLTSNE
;
A
#
# COMPACT_ATOMS: atom_id res chain seq x y z
N MET A 1 6.05 4.76 -28.02
CA MET A 1 7.22 4.63 -27.13
C MET A 1 7.60 3.16 -27.12
N ARG A 2 8.87 2.80 -27.36
CA ARG A 2 9.33 1.41 -27.27
C ARG A 2 10.04 1.24 -25.93
N GLU A 3 9.65 0.23 -25.18
CA GLU A 3 10.25 -0.12 -23.89
C GLU A 3 10.86 -1.51 -24.02
N ILE A 4 12.10 -1.68 -23.51
CA ILE A 4 12.81 -2.96 -23.50
C ILE A 4 13.52 -3.07 -22.15
N THR A 5 13.29 -4.17 -21.45
CA THR A 5 14.00 -4.51 -20.21
C THR A 5 15.36 -5.13 -20.55
N LEU A 6 16.44 -4.45 -20.19
CA LEU A 6 17.81 -4.92 -20.46
C LEU A 6 18.30 -5.92 -19.41
N ALA A 7 17.91 -5.75 -18.15
CA ALA A 7 18.34 -6.60 -17.05
C ALA A 7 17.39 -6.53 -15.85
N ILE A 8 17.25 -7.66 -15.14
CA ILE A 8 16.70 -7.74 -13.79
C ILE A 8 17.72 -8.55 -12.98
N GLN A 9 18.36 -7.92 -12.00
CA GLN A 9 19.46 -8.54 -11.26
C GLN A 9 19.19 -8.54 -9.76
N TYR A 10 19.46 -9.69 -9.13
CA TYR A 10 19.58 -9.76 -7.69
C TYR A 10 20.91 -9.13 -7.26
N MET A 11 20.85 -8.18 -6.33
CA MET A 11 22.04 -7.54 -5.76
C MET A 11 22.06 -7.83 -4.26
N PRO A 12 23.03 -8.58 -3.71
CA PRO A 12 23.08 -8.86 -2.28
C PRO A 12 23.36 -7.60 -1.46
N TYR A 13 22.99 -7.62 -0.18
CA TYR A 13 23.38 -6.57 0.78
C TYR A 13 24.91 -6.55 0.96
N PRO A 14 25.57 -5.39 1.07
CA PRO A 14 25.01 -4.04 1.16
C PRO A 14 24.77 -3.36 -0.21
N HIS A 15 23.58 -2.78 -0.38
CA HIS A 15 23.17 -2.05 -1.60
C HIS A 15 23.79 -0.65 -1.71
N THR A 16 25.12 -0.55 -1.62
CA THR A 16 25.87 0.72 -1.65
C THR A 16 25.85 1.36 -3.04
N GLY A 17 26.15 2.67 -3.11
CA GLY A 17 26.30 3.37 -4.39
C GLY A 17 27.36 2.73 -5.30
N ASP A 18 28.48 2.29 -4.73
CA ASP A 18 29.57 1.66 -5.46
C ASP A 18 29.16 0.28 -6.04
N ALA A 19 28.37 -0.50 -5.29
CA ALA A 19 27.83 -1.77 -5.76
C ALA A 19 26.85 -1.56 -6.92
N ILE A 20 25.95 -0.58 -6.79
CA ILE A 20 24.99 -0.22 -7.84
C ILE A 20 25.71 0.26 -9.10
N GLN A 21 26.75 1.09 -8.96
CA GLN A 21 27.55 1.58 -10.08
C GLN A 21 28.14 0.41 -10.87
N LYS A 22 28.83 -0.51 -10.20
CA LYS A 22 29.46 -1.67 -10.85
C LYS A 22 28.44 -2.52 -11.61
N THR A 23 27.28 -2.76 -11.02
CA THR A 23 26.20 -3.51 -11.66
C THR A 23 25.66 -2.77 -12.90
N LEU A 24 25.44 -1.45 -12.80
CA LEU A 24 24.94 -0.66 -13.91
C LEU A 24 25.93 -0.58 -15.07
N GLU A 25 27.21 -0.32 -14.79
CA GLU A 25 28.27 -0.27 -15.80
C GLU A 25 28.44 -1.61 -16.51
N LYS A 26 28.33 -2.73 -15.77
CA LYS A 26 28.33 -4.08 -16.36
C LYS A 26 27.19 -4.25 -17.37
N VAL A 27 25.96 -3.85 -17.02
CA VAL A 27 24.81 -3.93 -17.94
C VAL A 27 25.02 -3.05 -19.17
N ILE A 28 25.50 -1.81 -18.99
CA ILE A 28 25.77 -0.91 -20.12
C ILE A 28 26.83 -1.49 -21.05
N TYR A 29 27.86 -2.12 -20.49
CA TYR A 29 28.92 -2.77 -21.24
C TYR A 29 28.42 -4.00 -22.01
N GLU A 30 27.70 -4.90 -21.35
CA GLU A 30 27.15 -6.14 -21.95
C GLU A 30 26.24 -5.87 -23.14
N TRP A 31 25.54 -4.74 -23.13
CA TRP A 31 24.64 -4.32 -24.21
C TRP A 31 25.30 -3.35 -25.21
N GLU A 32 26.59 -3.05 -25.06
CA GLU A 32 27.33 -2.13 -25.93
C GLU A 32 26.68 -0.73 -26.06
N LEU A 33 26.31 -0.15 -24.90
CA LEU A 33 25.57 1.10 -24.77
C LEU A 33 26.37 2.28 -24.21
N GLN A 34 27.69 2.14 -24.02
CA GLN A 34 28.58 3.11 -23.37
C GLN A 34 28.42 4.53 -23.93
N ASP A 35 28.35 4.67 -25.25
CA ASP A 35 28.24 5.97 -25.95
C ASP A 35 26.81 6.29 -26.39
N LYS A 36 25.83 5.47 -25.97
CA LYS A 36 24.42 5.57 -26.39
C LYS A 36 23.49 6.04 -25.27
N VAL A 37 23.95 6.02 -24.02
CA VAL A 37 23.17 6.43 -22.85
C VAL A 37 23.67 7.78 -22.34
N PHE A 38 22.80 8.78 -22.34
CA PHE A 38 23.13 10.13 -21.88
C PHE A 38 22.43 10.48 -20.55
N PHE A 39 21.24 9.91 -20.33
CA PHE A 39 20.40 10.22 -19.18
C PHE A 39 19.97 8.94 -18.47
N CYS A 40 19.92 9.01 -17.14
CA CYS A 40 19.34 7.95 -16.34
C CYS A 40 18.33 8.52 -15.36
N MET A 41 17.08 8.04 -15.40
CA MET A 41 16.04 8.43 -14.45
C MET A 41 16.02 7.47 -13.27
N THR A 42 16.14 7.97 -12.04
CA THR A 42 16.18 7.12 -10.84
C THR A 42 15.39 7.70 -9.67
N GLY A 43 15.05 6.85 -8.70
CA GLY A 43 14.50 7.29 -7.40
C GLY A 43 15.50 8.12 -6.60
N ASN A 44 15.04 8.75 -5.52
CA ASN A 44 15.85 9.71 -4.74
C ASN A 44 16.63 9.10 -3.57
N ALA A 45 16.77 7.77 -3.54
CA ALA A 45 17.53 7.07 -2.52
C ALA A 45 19.00 7.53 -2.48
N ALA A 46 19.58 7.61 -1.28
CA ALA A 46 20.94 8.12 -1.08
C ALA A 46 21.99 7.34 -1.88
N ASN A 47 21.88 6.01 -1.92
CA ASN A 47 22.81 5.16 -2.65
C ASN A 47 22.71 5.35 -4.17
N MET A 48 21.51 5.59 -4.70
CA MET A 48 21.33 5.96 -6.12
C MET A 48 21.99 7.31 -6.41
N LYS A 49 21.79 8.32 -5.55
CA LYS A 49 22.46 9.62 -5.72
C LYS A 49 23.99 9.49 -5.68
N LYS A 50 24.53 8.70 -4.74
CA LYS A 50 25.98 8.44 -4.65
C LYS A 50 26.52 7.81 -5.94
N CYS A 51 25.88 6.74 -6.42
CA CYS A 51 26.25 6.06 -7.67
C CYS A 51 26.40 7.04 -8.84
N PHE A 52 25.38 7.87 -9.11
CA PHE A 52 25.44 8.80 -10.24
C PHE A 52 26.29 10.05 -10.02
N ASN A 53 26.66 10.37 -8.78
CA ASN A 53 27.70 11.38 -8.55
C ASN A 53 29.09 10.85 -8.94
N GLN A 54 29.27 9.53 -9.03
CA GLN A 54 30.53 8.86 -9.40
C GLN A 54 30.63 8.58 -10.91
N ILE A 55 29.49 8.40 -11.59
CA ILE A 55 29.43 8.17 -13.04
C ILE A 55 29.33 9.50 -13.80
N THR A 56 30.46 10.03 -14.27
CA THR A 56 30.52 11.33 -14.97
C THR A 56 29.87 11.32 -16.36
N LEU A 57 29.82 10.16 -17.02
CA LEU A 57 29.27 10.02 -18.37
C LEU A 57 27.74 10.07 -18.42
N LEU A 58 27.06 9.84 -17.29
CA LEU A 58 25.60 9.75 -17.22
C LEU A 58 25.00 10.90 -16.42
N ARG A 59 24.08 11.64 -17.04
CA ARG A 59 23.30 12.64 -16.32
C ARG A 59 22.12 12.02 -15.60
N ARG A 60 22.12 12.07 -14.28
CA ARG A 60 20.96 11.64 -13.46
C ARG A 60 19.81 12.64 -13.56
N LEU A 61 18.62 12.11 -13.79
CA LEU A 61 17.35 12.79 -13.60
C LEU A 61 16.61 12.15 -12.41
N SER A 62 16.04 12.97 -11.53
CA SER A 62 15.14 12.45 -10.51
C SER A 62 13.83 12.03 -11.14
N CYS A 63 13.32 10.86 -10.76
CA CYS A 63 11.99 10.43 -11.17
C CYS A 63 10.92 11.39 -10.63
N THR A 64 10.18 12.03 -11.55
CA THR A 64 9.09 12.95 -11.21
C THR A 64 8.02 12.26 -10.38
N ALA A 65 7.62 11.04 -10.77
CA ALA A 65 6.59 10.29 -10.06
C ALA A 65 7.01 9.95 -8.61
N HIS A 66 8.27 9.55 -8.39
CA HIS A 66 8.78 9.36 -7.03
C HIS A 66 8.83 10.68 -6.24
N THR A 67 9.12 11.81 -6.89
CA THR A 67 9.12 13.13 -6.23
C THR A 67 7.71 13.55 -5.83
N ILE A 68 6.71 13.35 -6.69
CA ILE A 68 5.30 13.58 -6.36
C ILE A 68 4.90 12.72 -5.16
N GLN A 69 5.25 11.43 -5.16
CA GLN A 69 4.96 10.53 -4.04
C GLN A 69 5.54 11.04 -2.71
N LEU A 70 6.78 11.55 -2.72
CA LEU A 70 7.39 12.15 -1.52
C LEU A 70 6.65 13.41 -1.06
N VAL A 71 6.19 14.26 -1.99
CA VAL A 71 5.41 15.46 -1.66
C VAL A 71 4.07 15.09 -1.06
N VAL A 72 3.35 14.13 -1.67
CA VAL A 72 2.08 13.62 -1.15
C VAL A 72 2.28 13.04 0.26
N GLY A 73 3.29 12.18 0.45
CA GLY A 73 3.58 11.60 1.76
C GLY A 73 3.86 12.65 2.84
N LYS A 74 4.58 13.72 2.50
CA LYS A 74 4.80 14.86 3.41
C LYS A 74 3.51 15.64 3.70
N GLY A 75 2.67 15.87 2.69
CA GLY A 75 1.39 16.55 2.87
C GLY A 75 0.44 15.78 3.79
N LEU A 76 0.47 14.45 3.72
CA LEU A 76 -0.32 13.57 4.58
C LEU A 76 0.09 13.58 6.05
N LEU A 77 1.26 14.11 6.42
CA LEU A 77 1.67 14.25 7.83
C LEU A 77 0.69 15.12 8.63
N ILE A 78 0.01 16.07 7.98
CA ILE A 78 -1.02 16.91 8.62
C ILE A 78 -2.20 16.04 9.12
N ALA A 79 -2.45 14.91 8.48
CA ALA A 79 -3.51 13.96 8.80
C ALA A 79 -2.99 12.66 9.45
N GLU A 80 -1.78 12.67 10.02
CA GLU A 80 -1.15 11.45 10.55
C GLU A 80 -2.00 10.73 11.61
N VAL A 81 -2.71 11.49 12.45
CA VAL A 81 -3.60 10.94 13.48
C VAL A 81 -4.77 10.18 12.85
N LEU A 82 -5.41 10.77 11.83
CA LEU A 82 -6.51 10.14 11.10
C LEU A 82 -6.03 8.91 10.34
N ILE A 83 -4.87 8.99 9.69
CA ILE A 83 -4.24 7.85 9.01
C ILE A 83 -3.94 6.72 10.00
N ALA A 84 -3.44 7.04 11.20
CA ALA A 84 -3.21 6.05 12.25
C ALA A 84 -4.53 5.43 12.77
N CYS A 85 -5.61 6.20 12.89
CA CYS A 85 -6.95 5.68 13.18
C CYS A 85 -7.42 4.71 12.10
N ALA A 86 -7.38 5.11 10.83
CA ALA A 86 -7.75 4.27 9.69
C ALA A 86 -6.92 2.98 9.64
N LYS A 87 -5.59 3.05 9.82
CA LYS A 87 -4.71 1.88 9.90
C LYS A 87 -5.12 0.92 11.02
N ARG A 88 -5.45 1.43 12.22
CA ARG A 88 -5.93 0.59 13.34
C ARG A 88 -7.26 -0.08 13.02
N LEU A 89 -8.19 0.65 12.41
CA LEU A 89 -9.50 0.14 12.01
C LEU A 89 -9.36 -0.97 10.95
N ILE A 90 -8.56 -0.74 9.91
CA ILE A 90 -8.25 -1.75 8.88
C ILE A 90 -7.60 -2.98 9.51
N ASN A 91 -6.61 -2.79 10.39
CA ASN A 91 -5.91 -3.87 11.07
C ASN A 91 -6.83 -4.75 11.91
N PHE A 92 -7.91 -4.21 12.48
CA PHE A 92 -8.91 -5.01 13.21
C PHE A 92 -9.50 -6.12 12.33
N PHE A 93 -9.75 -5.83 11.05
CA PHE A 93 -10.39 -6.75 10.09
C PHE A 93 -9.43 -7.66 9.32
N THR A 94 -8.13 -7.63 9.63
CA THR A 94 -7.12 -8.51 8.99
C THR A 94 -7.18 -9.94 9.50
N SER A 95 -7.63 -10.16 10.74
CA SER A 95 -7.76 -11.53 11.28
C SER A 95 -8.95 -12.29 10.65
N PRO A 96 -8.85 -13.61 10.43
CA PRO A 96 -9.93 -14.40 9.82
C PRO A 96 -11.28 -14.26 10.52
N LYS A 97 -11.28 -14.24 11.85
CA LYS A 97 -12.49 -14.08 12.68
C LYS A 97 -13.21 -12.76 12.39
N GLN A 98 -12.47 -11.64 12.35
CA GLN A 98 -13.08 -10.32 12.16
C GLN A 98 -13.42 -10.07 10.69
N ASN A 99 -12.60 -10.58 9.76
CA ASN A 99 -12.89 -10.54 8.33
C ASN A 99 -14.21 -11.25 8.01
N LYS A 100 -14.43 -12.44 8.58
CA LYS A 100 -15.70 -13.17 8.44
C LYS A 100 -16.90 -12.36 8.93
N ARG A 101 -16.78 -11.68 10.08
CA ARG A 101 -17.86 -10.81 10.59
C ARG A 101 -18.21 -9.68 9.64
N LEU A 102 -17.20 -9.08 9.00
CA LEU A 102 -17.40 -8.02 8.00
C LEU A 102 -18.05 -8.57 6.73
N LEU A 103 -17.69 -9.78 6.32
CA LEU A 103 -18.34 -10.47 5.21
C LEU A 103 -19.81 -10.80 5.53
N ASP A 104 -20.08 -11.38 6.69
CA ASP A 104 -21.44 -11.71 7.14
C ASP A 104 -22.34 -10.46 7.21
N ALA A 105 -21.78 -9.30 7.57
CA ALA A 105 -22.50 -8.03 7.58
C ALA A 105 -22.84 -7.52 6.16
N GLN A 106 -21.93 -7.73 5.20
CA GLN A 106 -22.16 -7.42 3.78
C GLN A 106 -23.23 -8.34 3.19
N ILE A 107 -23.12 -9.65 3.40
CA ILE A 107 -24.10 -10.65 2.91
C ILE A 107 -25.50 -10.34 3.44
N LYS A 108 -25.64 -10.03 4.74
CA LYS A 108 -26.94 -9.69 5.34
C LYS A 108 -27.60 -8.42 4.78
N ASN A 109 -26.82 -7.54 4.15
CA ASN A 109 -27.32 -6.31 3.53
C ASN A 109 -27.33 -6.38 2.00
N SER A 110 -26.90 -7.50 1.41
CA SER A 110 -27.03 -7.74 -0.02
C SER A 110 -28.30 -8.54 -0.28
N GLU A 111 -28.92 -8.31 -1.44
CA GLU A 111 -29.98 -9.16 -1.98
C GLU A 111 -29.41 -10.37 -2.73
N GLU A 112 -28.09 -10.44 -2.90
CA GLU A 112 -27.39 -11.50 -3.63
C GLU A 112 -27.31 -12.79 -2.81
N ASN A 113 -27.63 -13.92 -3.44
CA ASN A 113 -27.51 -15.25 -2.84
C ASN A 113 -26.05 -15.71 -2.87
N PRO A 114 -25.37 -15.89 -1.71
CA PRO A 114 -23.97 -16.31 -1.66
C PRO A 114 -23.72 -17.74 -2.18
N GLU A 115 -24.77 -18.52 -2.44
CA GLU A 115 -24.69 -19.89 -2.94
C GLU A 115 -24.48 -20.00 -4.45
N GLU A 116 -24.74 -18.93 -5.20
CA GLU A 116 -24.63 -18.92 -6.68
C GLU A 116 -23.24 -18.55 -7.19
N GLU A 117 -22.36 -18.00 -6.33
CA GLU A 117 -21.08 -17.44 -6.73
C GLU A 117 -19.89 -18.14 -6.04
N ASN A 118 -19.07 -18.82 -6.85
CA ASN A 118 -17.94 -19.62 -6.35
C ASN A 118 -16.82 -18.80 -5.69
N ASP A 119 -16.78 -17.48 -5.89
CA ASP A 119 -15.81 -16.59 -5.25
C ASP A 119 -16.51 -15.39 -4.58
N LEU A 120 -16.85 -15.56 -3.30
CA LEU A 120 -17.39 -14.50 -2.43
C LEU A 120 -16.51 -13.24 -2.38
N HIS A 121 -15.23 -13.31 -2.75
CA HIS A 121 -14.33 -12.16 -2.78
C HIS A 121 -14.34 -11.39 -4.09
N ALA A 122 -15.00 -11.91 -5.13
CA ALA A 122 -15.34 -11.14 -6.33
C ALA A 122 -16.47 -10.15 -6.05
N VAL A 123 -17.41 -10.53 -5.16
CA VAL A 123 -18.61 -9.78 -4.83
C VAL A 123 -18.41 -8.86 -3.62
N PHE A 124 -17.81 -9.39 -2.56
CA PHE A 124 -17.71 -8.70 -1.28
C PHE A 124 -16.32 -8.18 -0.99
N TYR A 125 -16.28 -6.99 -0.41
CA TYR A 125 -15.04 -6.29 -0.15
C TYR A 125 -14.37 -6.74 1.14
N ARG A 126 -13.04 -6.89 1.06
CA ARG A 126 -12.15 -7.01 2.23
C ARG A 126 -11.48 -5.68 2.54
N ALA A 127 -11.14 -5.46 3.80
CA ALA A 127 -10.27 -4.35 4.19
C ALA A 127 -8.87 -4.53 3.57
N ILE A 128 -8.29 -3.44 3.06
CA ILE A 128 -6.98 -3.44 2.40
C ILE A 128 -5.99 -2.67 3.28
N THR A 129 -4.87 -3.30 3.63
CA THR A 129 -3.80 -2.67 4.40
C THR A 129 -3.04 -1.65 3.55
N ASP A 130 -2.76 -0.50 4.14
CA ASP A 130 -1.85 0.50 3.57
C ASP A 130 -0.40 0.00 3.60
N ILE A 131 0.27 0.01 2.44
CA ILE A 131 1.66 -0.40 2.24
C ILE A 131 2.46 0.82 1.83
N GLU A 132 3.33 1.29 2.72
CA GLU A 132 4.09 2.53 2.54
C GLU A 132 4.98 2.54 1.29
N THR A 133 5.48 1.37 0.89
CA THR A 133 6.35 1.21 -0.29
C THR A 133 5.59 1.08 -1.61
N ARG A 134 4.26 0.90 -1.57
CA ARG A 134 3.41 0.74 -2.76
C ARG A 134 2.66 2.04 -3.04
N TRP A 135 2.81 2.55 -4.26
CA TRP A 135 2.14 3.79 -4.66
C TRP A 135 0.63 3.69 -4.54
N SER A 136 0.02 4.81 -4.16
CA SER A 136 -1.43 4.95 -3.98
C SER A 136 -2.04 4.01 -2.94
N SER A 137 -1.24 3.25 -2.17
CA SER A 137 -1.78 2.27 -1.23
C SER A 137 -2.63 2.93 -0.15
N THR A 138 -2.23 4.11 0.32
CA THR A 138 -3.01 4.89 1.29
C THR A 138 -4.35 5.26 0.67
N PHE A 139 -4.37 5.87 -0.51
CA PHE A 139 -5.60 6.24 -1.21
C PHE A 139 -6.56 5.04 -1.38
N ILE A 140 -6.06 3.90 -1.86
CA ILE A 140 -6.86 2.68 -2.07
C ILE A 140 -7.42 2.14 -0.74
N ALA A 141 -6.61 2.15 0.32
CA ALA A 141 -7.05 1.72 1.65
C ALA A 141 -8.19 2.60 2.18
N TRP A 142 -8.12 3.90 1.96
CA TRP A 142 -9.16 4.86 2.34
C TRP A 142 -10.44 4.72 1.52
N GLU A 143 -10.33 4.63 0.19
CA GLU A 143 -11.48 4.39 -0.70
C GLU A 143 -12.21 3.11 -0.30
N ARG A 144 -11.45 2.04 -0.02
CA ARG A 144 -11.99 0.78 0.48
C ARG A 144 -12.66 0.93 1.83
N LEU A 145 -12.08 1.70 2.74
CA LEU A 145 -12.64 1.92 4.08
C LEU A 145 -13.97 2.68 4.04
N ILE A 146 -14.09 3.65 3.12
CA ILE A 146 -15.35 4.39 2.88
C ILE A 146 -16.45 3.43 2.45
N ILE A 147 -16.18 2.54 1.49
CA ILE A 147 -17.13 1.51 1.04
C ILE A 147 -17.54 0.59 2.20
N LEU A 148 -16.60 0.22 3.07
CA LEU A 148 -16.83 -0.71 4.18
C LEU A 148 -17.53 -0.07 5.39
N LYS A 149 -17.56 1.26 5.50
CA LYS A 149 -18.08 1.98 6.66
C LYS A 149 -19.48 1.55 7.12
N PRO A 150 -20.52 1.45 6.26
CA PRO A 150 -21.84 1.03 6.71
C PRO A 150 -21.83 -0.38 7.32
N TYR A 151 -21.06 -1.30 6.73
CA TYR A 151 -20.95 -2.67 7.24
C TYR A 151 -20.15 -2.75 8.55
N ILE A 152 -19.17 -1.88 8.75
CA ILE A 152 -18.45 -1.75 10.03
C ILE A 152 -19.44 -1.35 11.13
N ASP A 153 -20.37 -0.42 10.87
CA ASP A 153 -21.37 0.01 11.86
C ASP A 153 -22.37 -1.12 12.20
N ILE A 154 -22.73 -1.94 11.21
CA ILE A 154 -23.53 -3.17 11.41
C ILE A 154 -22.77 -4.18 12.28
N VAL A 155 -21.47 -4.38 12.03
CA VAL A 155 -20.64 -5.27 12.85
C VAL A 155 -20.59 -4.77 14.30
N ILE A 156 -20.38 -3.47 14.52
CA ILE A 156 -20.39 -2.89 15.87
C ILE A 156 -21.72 -3.19 16.58
N THR A 157 -22.84 -2.92 15.92
CA THR A 157 -24.19 -3.13 16.47
C THR A 157 -24.44 -4.61 16.78
N SER A 158 -24.05 -5.51 15.88
CA SER A 158 -24.19 -6.96 16.08
C SER A 158 -23.33 -7.47 17.23
N LEU A 159 -22.14 -6.91 17.44
CA LEU A 159 -21.25 -7.32 18.53
C LEU A 159 -21.74 -6.81 19.89
N ASP A 160 -22.29 -5.60 19.95
CA ASP A 160 -22.88 -5.05 21.19
C ASP A 160 -24.10 -5.85 21.64
N ALA A 161 -24.95 -6.27 20.69
CA ALA A 161 -26.14 -7.06 20.96
C ALA A 161 -25.82 -8.51 21.37
N SER A 162 -24.59 -8.97 21.14
CA SER A 162 -24.16 -10.33 21.49
C SER A 162 -24.16 -10.57 22.99
N LYS A 163 -24.53 -11.78 23.42
CA LYS A 163 -24.40 -12.22 24.82
C LYS A 163 -22.95 -12.63 25.18
N ASP A 164 -22.11 -12.91 24.19
CA ASP A 164 -20.72 -13.30 24.38
C ASP A 164 -19.89 -12.11 24.89
N ARG A 165 -19.18 -12.33 26.01
CA ARG A 165 -18.33 -11.31 26.63
C ARG A 165 -17.20 -10.88 25.69
N ASN A 166 -16.60 -11.82 24.97
CA ASN A 166 -15.50 -11.52 24.05
C ASN A 166 -15.99 -10.66 22.87
N ALA A 167 -17.19 -10.92 22.35
CA ALA A 167 -17.82 -10.08 21.33
C ALA A 167 -18.07 -8.65 21.84
N LYS A 168 -18.52 -8.48 23.09
CA LYS A 168 -18.69 -7.13 23.68
C LYS A 168 -17.37 -6.39 23.84
N ASP A 169 -16.30 -7.08 24.21
CA ASP A 169 -14.97 -6.47 24.33
C ASP A 169 -14.39 -6.11 22.95
N ASP A 170 -14.63 -6.94 21.93
CA ASP A 170 -14.36 -6.61 20.52
C ASP A 170 -15.15 -5.36 20.08
N ALA A 171 -16.43 -5.23 20.47
CA ALA A 171 -17.27 -4.08 20.15
C ALA A 171 -16.73 -2.78 20.76
N LYS A 172 -16.35 -2.81 22.04
CA LYS A 172 -15.71 -1.66 22.72
C LYS A 172 -14.42 -1.25 22.01
N ARG A 173 -13.58 -2.22 21.64
CA ARG A 173 -12.33 -1.95 20.94
C ARG A 173 -12.59 -1.34 19.57
N LEU A 174 -13.55 -1.87 18.83
CA LEU A 174 -13.93 -1.39 17.49
C LEU A 174 -14.51 0.03 17.55
N LYS A 175 -15.41 0.33 18.50
CA LYS A 175 -15.94 1.69 18.74
C LYS A 175 -14.86 2.71 19.03
N LYS A 176 -13.85 2.33 19.83
CA LYS A 176 -12.73 3.22 20.19
C LYS A 176 -11.85 3.60 18.99
N ILE A 177 -11.79 2.76 17.97
CA ILE A 177 -10.95 2.99 16.77
C ILE A 177 -11.76 3.34 15.52
N ASN A 178 -13.10 3.37 15.61
CA ASN A 178 -13.97 3.70 14.50
C ASN A 178 -13.87 5.19 14.18
N LEU A 179 -13.90 5.53 12.90
CA LEU A 179 -13.98 6.92 12.45
C LEU A 179 -15.42 7.41 12.63
N THR A 180 -15.60 8.51 13.34
CA THR A 180 -16.92 9.14 13.56
C THR A 180 -17.11 10.32 12.61
N SER A 181 -18.36 10.75 12.41
CA SER A 181 -18.69 11.85 11.49
C SER A 181 -18.03 13.21 11.81
N ASN A 182 -17.36 13.30 12.96
CA ASN A 182 -16.67 14.50 13.45
C ASN A 182 -15.17 14.51 13.16
N GLU A 183 -14.65 13.47 12.51
CA GLU A 183 -13.24 13.28 12.11
C GLU A 183 -13.13 13.20 10.58
#